data_AF-A0A935P4R0-F1
#
_entry.id   AF-A0A935P4R0-F1
#
_cell.length_a   1.000
_cell.length_b   1.000
_cell.length_c   1.000
_cell.angle_alpha   90.00
_cell.angle_beta   90.00
_cell.angle_gamma   90.00
#
_symmetry.space_group_name_H-M   'P 1'
#
loop_
_entity.id
_entity.type
_entity.pdbx_description
1 polymer ?
#
loop_
_entity_poly.entity_id
_entity_poly.type
_entity_poly.pdbx_seq_one_letter_code
_entity_poly.pdbx_strand_id
1 'polypeptide(L)'
;MRNVWIQTDFAFATWVADLSAIRGQPRALLEAVVAILDAGARHRVFTPVELGPLGFRRGHDGDLLQLLAAQWEGPRVVDAFGFTGAAMAPGAPGSSTVEADMAWFDHDDALRVAPTTDLGAVLRALEPVPGSIGEGFTVPFPPVQITGRRLTYQGEPPKLEESQARRPIEIRVALHSDIWFPYVFGSAHPLADHRRYFDNRELAALHTPRLNGFLRDVAAVTAAAGGRWQVDLEETGTDAQRWLDASGVRLESLPPELFPAEAFAAQWF
;
A
#
# COMPACT_ATOMS: atom_id res chain seq x y z
N MET A 1 20.97 -15.11 -3.24
CA MET A 1 20.50 -13.72 -3.30
C MET A 1 19.52 -13.44 -2.19
N ARG A 2 19.79 -12.44 -1.35
CA ARG A 2 19.09 -12.18 -0.08
C ARG A 2 17.64 -11.69 -0.19
N ASN A 3 17.11 -11.48 -1.40
CA ASN A 3 15.71 -11.11 -1.61
C ASN A 3 14.81 -12.36 -1.57
N VAL A 4 14.12 -12.53 -0.45
CA VAL A 4 13.22 -13.67 -0.19
C VAL A 4 11.74 -13.28 -0.19
N TRP A 5 11.47 -12.00 -0.33
CA TRP A 5 10.12 -11.45 -0.38
C TRP A 5 9.48 -11.67 -1.76
N ILE A 6 8.15 -11.62 -1.78
CA ILE A 6 7.31 -11.77 -2.97
C ILE A 6 6.25 -10.68 -3.05
N GLN A 7 5.52 -10.63 -4.16
CA GLN A 7 4.38 -9.76 -4.35
C GLN A 7 3.22 -10.51 -5.03
N THR A 8 2.01 -10.42 -4.50
CA THR A 8 0.85 -11.18 -5.02
C THR A 8 -0.35 -10.29 -5.29
N ASP A 9 -1.33 -10.80 -6.04
CA ASP A 9 -2.64 -10.16 -6.23
C ASP A 9 -3.52 -10.17 -4.98
N PHE A 10 -3.19 -10.99 -3.99
CA PHE A 10 -3.80 -10.97 -2.67
C PHE A 10 -2.99 -10.08 -1.72
N ALA A 11 -3.68 -9.23 -0.96
CA ALA A 11 -3.04 -8.40 0.04
C ALA A 11 -2.55 -9.26 1.22
N PHE A 12 -1.31 -9.02 1.66
CA PHE A 12 -0.79 -9.58 2.90
C PHE A 12 -1.40 -8.90 4.12
N ALA A 13 -1.68 -7.60 4.03
CA ALA A 13 -2.37 -6.84 5.07
C ALA A 13 -3.18 -5.70 4.47
N THR A 14 -4.36 -5.48 5.06
CA THR A 14 -5.26 -4.38 4.71
C THR A 14 -5.70 -3.65 5.97
N TRP A 15 -5.58 -2.32 5.95
CA TRP A 15 -6.22 -1.43 6.94
C TRP A 15 -7.34 -0.64 6.30
N VAL A 16 -8.38 -0.33 7.08
CA VAL A 16 -9.59 0.35 6.60
C VAL A 16 -9.88 1.56 7.47
N ALA A 17 -9.96 2.72 6.82
CA ALA A 17 -10.51 3.96 7.36
C ALA A 17 -11.98 4.10 6.91
N ASP A 18 -12.92 3.88 7.81
CA ASP A 18 -14.35 4.14 7.60
C ASP A 18 -14.66 5.59 7.99
N LEU A 19 -14.88 6.43 6.98
CA LEU A 19 -15.19 7.86 7.07
C LEU A 19 -16.70 8.14 6.92
N SER A 20 -17.55 7.14 7.10
CA SER A 20 -19.00 7.29 6.94
C SER A 20 -19.62 8.34 7.89
N ALA A 21 -18.96 8.63 9.02
CA ALA A 21 -19.38 9.66 9.98
C ALA A 21 -19.44 11.08 9.37
N ILE A 22 -18.58 11.38 8.39
CA ILE A 22 -18.52 12.69 7.70
C ILE A 22 -19.14 12.65 6.30
N ARG A 23 -19.98 11.65 5.99
CA ARG A 23 -20.65 11.48 4.69
C ARG A 23 -21.28 12.75 4.13
N GLY A 24 -21.98 13.50 4.96
CA GLY A 24 -22.68 14.74 4.59
C GLY A 24 -21.79 15.98 4.57
N GLN A 25 -20.48 15.83 4.78
CA GLN A 25 -19.52 16.91 4.95
C GLN A 25 -18.42 16.81 3.87
N PRO A 26 -18.73 17.09 2.59
CA PRO A 26 -17.79 16.89 1.48
C PRO A 26 -16.46 17.63 1.65
N ARG A 27 -16.47 18.82 2.26
CA ARG A 27 -15.24 19.55 2.58
C ARG A 27 -14.35 18.82 3.58
N ALA A 28 -14.93 18.32 4.68
CA ALA A 28 -14.20 17.53 5.66
C ALA A 28 -13.65 16.22 5.05
N LEU A 29 -14.39 15.62 4.11
CA LEU A 29 -13.90 14.43 3.40
C LEU A 29 -12.74 14.75 2.46
N LEU A 30 -12.82 15.86 1.71
CA LEU A 30 -11.72 16.33 0.88
C LEU A 30 -10.48 16.63 1.73
N GLU A 31 -10.63 17.33 2.86
CA GLU A 31 -9.55 17.60 3.81
C GLU A 31 -8.90 16.30 4.33
N ALA A 32 -9.70 15.28 4.64
CA ALA A 32 -9.18 13.98 5.05
C ALA A 32 -8.37 13.30 3.93
N VAL A 33 -8.85 13.33 2.67
CA VAL A 33 -8.13 12.77 1.51
C VAL A 33 -6.79 13.49 1.31
N VAL A 34 -6.80 14.82 1.35
CA VAL A 34 -5.58 15.64 1.25
C VAL A 34 -4.58 15.29 2.36
N ALA A 35 -5.06 15.20 3.61
CA ALA A 35 -4.20 14.86 4.74
C ALA A 35 -3.57 13.46 4.61
N ILE A 36 -4.29 12.48 4.05
CA ILE A 36 -3.75 11.14 3.77
C ILE A 36 -2.68 11.20 2.67
N LEU A 37 -2.92 11.93 1.57
CA LEU A 37 -1.93 12.11 0.50
C LEU A 37 -0.64 12.79 1.03
N ASP A 38 -0.80 13.85 1.83
CA ASP A 38 0.32 14.56 2.45
C ASP A 38 1.11 13.65 3.40
N ALA A 39 0.43 12.81 4.19
CA ALA A 39 1.08 11.83 5.05
C ALA A 39 1.88 10.80 4.23
N GLY A 40 1.29 10.29 3.14
CA GLY A 40 1.94 9.35 2.22
C GLY A 40 3.24 9.90 1.63
N ALA A 41 3.23 11.16 1.19
CA ALA A 41 4.39 11.85 0.66
C ALA A 41 5.43 12.16 1.75
N ARG A 42 5.00 12.64 2.92
CA ARG A 42 5.88 12.94 4.06
C ARG A 42 6.67 11.72 4.52
N HIS A 43 6.03 10.56 4.59
CA HIS A 43 6.68 9.29 4.96
C HIS A 43 7.32 8.57 3.77
N ARG A 44 7.17 9.09 2.54
CA ARG A 44 7.69 8.49 1.30
C ARG A 44 7.22 7.05 1.09
N VAL A 45 5.96 6.78 1.39
CA VAL A 45 5.32 5.47 1.20
C VAL A 45 4.24 5.49 0.13
N PHE A 46 3.74 6.69 -0.20
CA PHE A 46 2.73 6.86 -1.22
C PHE A 46 2.83 8.28 -1.79
N THR A 47 3.57 8.43 -2.88
CA THR A 47 3.68 9.69 -3.61
C THR A 47 3.08 9.52 -5.01
N PRO A 48 1.97 10.19 -5.36
CA PRO A 48 1.41 10.13 -6.70
C PRO A 48 2.41 10.62 -7.77
N VAL A 49 2.60 9.81 -8.81
CA VAL A 49 3.40 10.15 -9.99
C VAL A 49 2.48 10.48 -11.15
N GLU A 50 1.49 9.63 -11.40
CA GLU A 50 0.47 9.77 -12.43
C GLU A 50 -0.86 9.24 -11.89
N LEU A 51 -1.95 9.98 -12.06
CA LEU A 51 -3.30 9.54 -11.68
C LEU A 51 -4.19 9.63 -12.91
N GLY A 52 -4.16 8.58 -13.74
CA GLY A 52 -4.85 8.52 -15.03
C GLY A 52 -6.31 8.97 -14.99
N PRO A 53 -7.15 8.48 -14.06
CA PRO A 53 -8.56 8.90 -13.96
C PRO A 53 -8.77 10.39 -13.65
N LEU A 54 -7.76 11.07 -13.12
CA LEU A 54 -7.77 12.52 -12.87
C LEU A 54 -7.06 13.32 -13.97
N GLY A 55 -6.36 12.65 -14.89
CA GLY A 55 -5.50 13.31 -15.87
C GLY A 55 -4.34 14.06 -15.23
N PHE A 56 -3.84 13.59 -14.08
CA PHE A 56 -2.75 14.23 -13.34
C PHE A 56 -1.42 13.53 -13.61
N ARG A 57 -0.38 14.31 -13.84
CA ARG A 57 1.02 13.90 -13.90
C ARG A 57 1.89 14.89 -13.13
N ARG A 58 2.64 14.37 -12.16
CA ARG A 58 3.54 15.15 -11.32
C ARG A 58 4.58 15.88 -12.17
N GLY A 59 4.76 17.16 -11.89
CA GLY A 59 5.70 18.04 -12.61
C GLY A 59 5.18 18.61 -13.93
N HIS A 60 3.98 18.21 -14.38
CA HIS A 60 3.35 18.73 -15.59
C HIS A 60 2.05 19.48 -15.27
N ASP A 61 1.14 18.87 -14.52
CA ASP A 61 -0.25 19.37 -14.36
C ASP A 61 -0.47 20.27 -13.14
N GLY A 62 0.62 20.73 -12.52
CA GLY A 62 0.58 21.59 -11.34
C GLY A 62 0.33 20.82 -10.03
N ASP A 63 -0.45 21.44 -9.14
CA ASP A 63 -0.68 20.95 -7.78
C ASP A 63 -1.90 20.02 -7.71
N LEU A 64 -1.70 18.79 -7.20
CA LEU A 64 -2.75 17.78 -7.10
C LEU A 64 -3.90 18.24 -6.18
N LEU A 65 -3.60 19.00 -5.12
CA LEU A 65 -4.62 19.44 -4.16
C LEU A 65 -5.55 20.47 -4.81
N GLN A 66 -5.01 21.37 -5.63
CA GLN A 66 -5.80 22.29 -6.44
C GLN A 66 -6.70 21.55 -7.43
N LEU A 67 -6.21 20.47 -8.05
CA LEU A 67 -7.00 19.64 -8.94
C LEU A 67 -8.18 18.98 -8.21
N LEU A 68 -7.94 18.39 -7.03
CA LEU A 68 -8.98 17.77 -6.20
C LEU A 68 -9.99 18.81 -5.70
N ALA A 69 -9.53 19.99 -5.31
CA ALA A 69 -10.41 21.09 -4.91
C ALA A 69 -11.28 21.59 -6.08
N ALA A 70 -10.73 21.66 -7.29
CA ALA A 70 -11.49 22.03 -8.49
C ALA A 70 -12.58 21.01 -8.84
N GLN A 71 -12.35 19.70 -8.61
CA GLN A 71 -13.38 18.67 -8.74
C GLN A 71 -14.54 18.88 -7.75
N TRP A 72 -14.26 19.38 -6.55
CA TRP A 72 -15.30 19.73 -5.61
C TRP A 72 -16.04 21.02 -6.02
N GLU A 73 -15.34 22.07 -6.42
CA GLU A 73 -15.99 23.36 -6.73
C GLU A 73 -16.76 23.37 -8.06
N GLY A 74 -16.33 22.58 -9.04
CA GLY A 74 -17.04 22.41 -10.32
C GLY A 74 -18.08 21.29 -10.25
N PRO A 75 -17.71 20.04 -10.55
CA PRO A 75 -18.64 18.92 -10.67
C PRO A 75 -19.19 18.37 -9.33
N ARG A 76 -18.84 18.98 -8.18
CA ARG A 76 -19.27 18.54 -6.84
C ARG A 76 -18.87 17.09 -6.53
N VAL A 77 -17.65 16.74 -6.92
CA VAL A 77 -17.06 15.41 -6.71
C VAL A 77 -16.01 15.46 -5.62
N VAL A 78 -16.05 14.47 -4.72
CA VAL A 78 -14.93 14.15 -3.82
C VAL A 78 -14.43 12.76 -4.19
N ASP A 79 -13.20 12.68 -4.68
CA ASP A 79 -12.57 11.41 -5.03
C ASP A 79 -11.76 10.87 -3.84
N ALA A 80 -12.39 10.02 -3.03
CA ALA A 80 -11.75 9.37 -1.88
C ALA A 80 -10.98 8.13 -2.34
N PHE A 81 -9.93 8.31 -3.14
CA PHE A 81 -9.08 7.26 -3.69
C PHE A 81 -9.80 6.29 -4.66
N GLY A 82 -10.88 6.74 -5.31
CA GLY A 82 -11.45 6.06 -6.48
C GLY A 82 -10.51 6.11 -7.69
N PHE A 83 -9.70 7.16 -7.81
CA PHE A 83 -8.69 7.32 -8.87
C PHE A 83 -7.55 6.29 -8.81
N THR A 84 -7.32 5.64 -7.67
CA THR A 84 -6.32 4.58 -7.45
C THR A 84 -6.94 3.18 -7.36
N GLY A 85 -8.21 2.99 -7.76
CA GLY A 85 -8.94 1.71 -7.68
C GLY A 85 -8.38 0.57 -8.56
N ALA A 86 -9.24 -0.08 -9.36
CA ALA A 86 -8.88 -1.20 -10.24
C ALA A 86 -7.78 -0.91 -11.29
N ALA A 87 -7.28 0.33 -11.31
CA ALA A 87 -6.33 0.87 -12.25
C ALA A 87 -4.96 1.13 -11.59
N MET A 88 -4.52 0.34 -10.60
CA MET A 88 -3.12 0.41 -10.13
C MET A 88 -2.30 -0.77 -10.63
N ALA A 89 -2.09 -0.77 -11.94
CA ALA A 89 -1.13 -1.62 -12.62
C ALA A 89 -0.08 -0.69 -13.24
N PRO A 90 1.09 -0.47 -12.61
CA PRO A 90 2.11 0.44 -13.12
C PRO A 90 2.38 0.24 -14.62
N GLY A 91 2.31 1.33 -15.40
CA GLY A 91 2.53 1.32 -16.85
C GLY A 91 1.33 0.90 -17.72
N ALA A 92 0.21 0.46 -17.15
CA ALA A 92 -1.00 0.19 -17.92
C ALA A 92 -1.70 1.51 -18.37
N PRO A 93 -2.31 1.58 -19.56
CA PRO A 93 -3.00 2.78 -20.01
C PRO A 93 -4.12 3.22 -19.06
N GLY A 94 -4.12 4.50 -18.67
CA GLY A 94 -5.11 5.06 -17.74
C GLY A 94 -4.95 4.63 -16.29
N SER A 95 -3.86 3.92 -15.97
CA SER A 95 -3.50 3.48 -14.63
C SER A 95 -2.96 4.62 -13.78
N SER A 96 -3.15 4.52 -12.47
CA SER A 96 -2.51 5.36 -11.48
C SER A 96 -1.19 4.74 -11.05
N THR A 97 -0.13 5.54 -11.07
CA THR A 97 1.22 5.19 -10.64
C THR A 97 1.58 6.01 -9.41
N VAL A 98 2.03 5.32 -8.37
CA VAL A 98 2.54 5.92 -7.13
C VAL A 98 3.93 5.36 -6.86
N GLU A 99 4.74 6.09 -6.12
CA GLU A 99 6.07 5.64 -5.71
C GLU A 99 6.19 5.59 -4.18
N ALA A 100 7.08 4.71 -3.71
CA ALA A 100 7.59 4.68 -2.34
C ALA A 100 9.11 4.48 -2.36
N ASP A 101 9.82 5.02 -1.37
CA ASP A 101 11.24 4.70 -1.16
C ASP A 101 11.32 3.26 -0.60
N MET A 102 11.85 2.32 -1.38
CA MET A 102 11.95 0.90 -1.02
C MET A 102 13.41 0.47 -0.89
N ALA A 103 13.66 -0.55 -0.08
CA ALA A 103 14.99 -1.14 0.10
C ALA A 103 15.01 -2.59 -0.38
N TRP A 104 16.10 -2.99 -1.03
CA TRP A 104 16.32 -4.36 -1.53
C TRP A 104 17.82 -4.65 -1.70
N PHE A 105 18.21 -5.90 -1.89
CA PHE A 105 19.58 -6.26 -2.25
C PHE A 105 19.73 -6.36 -3.77
N ASP A 106 20.79 -5.82 -4.36
CA ASP A 106 21.07 -6.04 -5.79
C ASP A 106 21.73 -7.41 -6.05
N HIS A 107 22.17 -7.64 -7.30
CA HIS A 107 22.83 -8.91 -7.68
C HIS A 107 24.17 -9.15 -6.97
N ASP A 108 24.82 -8.10 -6.46
CA ASP A 108 26.06 -8.19 -5.70
C ASP A 108 25.78 -8.29 -4.17
N ASP A 109 24.53 -8.57 -3.80
CA ASP A 109 24.00 -8.55 -2.42
C ASP A 109 24.24 -7.19 -1.71
N ALA A 110 24.44 -6.11 -2.46
CA ALA A 110 24.58 -4.77 -1.91
C ALA A 110 23.19 -4.16 -1.63
N LEU A 111 23.03 -3.60 -0.44
CA LEU A 111 21.79 -2.92 -0.06
C LEU A 111 21.57 -1.66 -0.91
N ARG A 112 20.40 -1.57 -1.53
CA ARG A 112 19.92 -0.43 -2.30
C ARG A 112 18.68 0.15 -1.65
N VAL A 113 18.55 1.48 -1.74
CA VAL A 113 17.32 2.20 -1.38
C VAL A 113 17.01 3.17 -2.51
N ALA A 114 15.83 3.06 -3.11
CA ALA A 114 15.41 3.98 -4.16
C ALA A 114 13.88 4.11 -4.29
N PRO A 115 13.38 5.19 -4.90
CA PRO A 115 11.98 5.31 -5.29
C PRO A 115 11.57 4.17 -6.21
N THR A 116 10.48 3.49 -5.88
CA THR A 116 9.98 2.31 -6.59
C THR A 116 8.49 2.46 -6.85
N THR A 117 8.07 2.22 -8.09
CA THR A 117 6.67 2.24 -8.52
C THR A 117 6.09 0.85 -8.78
N ASP A 118 6.95 -0.15 -9.03
CA ASP A 118 6.58 -1.54 -9.31
C ASP A 118 7.59 -2.49 -8.62
N LEU A 119 7.21 -3.03 -7.46
CA LEU A 119 8.04 -4.01 -6.75
C LEU A 119 8.14 -5.35 -7.50
N GLY A 120 7.12 -5.71 -8.27
CA GLY A 120 7.15 -6.91 -9.10
C GLY A 120 8.22 -6.81 -10.19
N ALA A 121 8.41 -5.63 -10.79
CA ALA A 121 9.52 -5.36 -11.71
C ALA A 121 10.88 -5.45 -11.03
N VAL A 122 11.02 -4.89 -9.83
CA VAL A 122 12.25 -5.03 -9.02
C VAL A 122 12.55 -6.50 -8.78
N LEU A 123 11.55 -7.28 -8.35
CA LEU A 123 11.73 -8.70 -8.06
C LEU A 123 12.11 -9.52 -9.30
N ARG A 124 11.49 -9.26 -10.46
CA ARG A 124 11.87 -9.90 -11.74
C ARG A 124 13.29 -9.57 -12.16
N ALA A 125 13.71 -8.33 -11.98
CA ALA A 125 15.07 -7.91 -12.32
C ALA A 125 16.12 -8.61 -11.43
N LEU A 126 15.75 -8.89 -10.17
CA LEU A 126 16.57 -9.57 -9.17
C LEU A 126 16.36 -11.09 -9.17
N GLU A 127 15.78 -11.68 -10.21
CA GLU A 127 15.57 -13.12 -10.21
C GLU A 127 16.92 -13.86 -10.32
N PRO A 128 17.29 -14.77 -9.40
CA PRO A 128 18.59 -15.45 -9.45
C PRO A 128 18.71 -16.39 -10.64
N VAL A 129 17.61 -17.08 -10.98
CA VAL A 129 17.49 -17.97 -12.13
C VAL A 129 16.15 -17.67 -12.82
N PRO A 130 16.12 -17.38 -14.13
CA PRO A 130 14.87 -17.08 -14.83
C PRO A 130 13.77 -18.14 -14.59
N GLY A 131 12.60 -17.71 -14.12
CA GLY A 131 11.45 -18.56 -13.79
C GLY A 131 11.53 -19.31 -12.46
N SER A 132 12.50 -18.98 -11.59
CA SER A 132 12.58 -19.50 -10.22
C SER A 132 11.50 -18.92 -9.29
N ILE A 133 10.98 -17.74 -9.60
CA ILE A 133 9.86 -17.15 -8.90
C ILE A 133 8.57 -17.54 -9.62
N GLY A 134 7.69 -18.26 -8.92
CA GLY A 134 6.45 -18.77 -9.49
C GLY A 134 5.56 -17.68 -10.10
N GLU A 135 4.78 -18.06 -11.11
CA GLU A 135 3.77 -17.17 -11.71
C GLU A 135 2.84 -16.62 -10.62
N GLY A 136 2.51 -15.32 -10.71
CA GLY A 136 1.68 -14.63 -9.72
C GLY A 136 2.45 -13.99 -8.55
N PHE A 137 3.73 -14.33 -8.33
CA PHE A 137 4.55 -13.73 -7.26
C PHE A 137 5.35 -12.49 -7.67
N THR A 138 5.21 -12.08 -8.92
CA THR A 138 5.83 -10.87 -9.48
C THR A 138 4.80 -9.94 -10.12
N VAL A 139 3.52 -10.01 -9.77
CA VAL A 139 2.48 -9.18 -10.42
C VAL A 139 2.80 -7.70 -10.18
N PRO A 140 2.64 -6.80 -11.18
CA PRO A 140 2.96 -5.40 -11.01
C PRO A 140 1.95 -4.70 -10.10
N PHE A 141 2.38 -4.42 -8.86
CA PHE A 141 1.67 -3.61 -7.88
C PHE A 141 2.59 -2.51 -7.33
N PRO A 142 2.00 -1.36 -6.94
CA PRO A 142 2.71 -0.36 -6.15
C PRO A 142 3.14 -0.93 -4.80
N PRO A 143 4.18 -0.35 -4.15
CA PRO A 143 4.60 -0.77 -2.82
C PRO A 143 3.49 -0.70 -1.75
N VAL A 144 2.63 0.31 -1.85
CA VAL A 144 1.41 0.48 -1.03
C VAL A 144 0.27 0.85 -1.97
N GLN A 145 -0.83 0.11 -1.88
CA GLN A 145 -2.05 0.43 -2.62
C GLN A 145 -3.03 1.14 -1.68
N ILE A 146 -3.59 2.28 -2.13
CA ILE A 146 -4.67 2.96 -1.43
C ILE A 146 -5.89 2.98 -2.35
N THR A 147 -7.03 2.47 -1.91
CA THR A 147 -8.26 2.45 -2.72
C THR A 147 -9.44 3.04 -1.96
N GLY A 148 -10.44 3.50 -2.70
CA GLY A 148 -11.72 3.90 -2.14
C GLY A 148 -12.74 4.21 -3.22
N ARG A 149 -13.48 5.31 -3.07
CA ARG A 149 -14.63 5.62 -3.94
C ARG A 149 -14.62 7.06 -4.42
N ARG A 150 -15.00 7.25 -5.68
CA ARG A 150 -15.43 8.54 -6.20
C ARG A 150 -16.87 8.82 -5.76
N LEU A 151 -17.08 9.95 -5.10
CA LEU A 151 -18.37 10.35 -4.55
C LEU A 151 -18.89 11.60 -5.26
N THR A 152 -20.17 11.57 -5.65
CA THR A 152 -20.83 12.68 -6.32
C THR A 152 -21.90 13.25 -5.41
N TYR A 153 -21.92 14.58 -5.28
CA TYR A 153 -22.88 15.32 -4.47
C TYR A 153 -23.80 16.17 -5.34
N GLN A 154 -25.05 16.32 -4.90
CA GLN A 154 -26.09 17.08 -5.59
C GLN A 154 -26.87 17.97 -4.59
N GLY A 155 -27.44 19.07 -5.09
CA GLY A 155 -28.34 19.96 -4.36
C GLY A 155 -27.65 20.90 -3.35
N GLU A 156 -28.49 21.73 -2.71
CA GLU A 156 -28.11 22.64 -1.63
C GLU A 156 -29.11 22.47 -0.47
N PRO A 157 -28.69 21.92 0.70
CA PRO A 157 -27.33 21.50 1.06
C PRO A 157 -26.84 20.27 0.28
N PRO A 158 -25.51 20.07 0.14
CA PRO A 158 -24.96 18.94 -0.60
C PRO A 158 -25.39 17.59 -0.02
N LYS A 159 -25.88 16.71 -0.90
CA LYS A 159 -26.25 15.32 -0.56
C LYS A 159 -25.59 14.36 -1.53
N LEU A 160 -25.10 13.23 -1.03
CA LEU A 160 -24.61 12.17 -1.90
C LEU A 160 -25.72 11.65 -2.80
N GLU A 161 -25.35 11.22 -4.00
CA GLU A 161 -26.23 10.46 -4.88
C GLU A 161 -26.81 9.22 -4.16
N GLU A 162 -28.09 8.94 -4.40
CA GLU A 162 -28.83 7.90 -3.66
C GLU A 162 -28.16 6.52 -3.77
N SER A 163 -27.63 6.19 -4.95
CA SER A 163 -26.91 4.94 -5.21
C SER A 163 -25.65 4.77 -4.34
N GLN A 164 -25.06 5.88 -3.90
CA GLN A 164 -23.85 5.93 -3.07
C GLN A 164 -24.16 6.13 -1.59
N ALA A 165 -25.30 6.74 -1.26
CA ALA A 165 -25.70 7.09 0.10
C ALA A 165 -25.78 5.88 1.06
N ARG A 166 -26.02 4.67 0.52
CA ARG A 166 -26.16 3.43 1.32
C ARG A 166 -24.85 2.67 1.54
N ARG A 167 -23.79 2.99 0.81
CA ARG A 167 -22.52 2.25 0.86
C ARG A 167 -21.52 2.95 1.77
N PRO A 168 -20.77 2.25 2.64
CA PRO A 168 -19.70 2.84 3.46
C PRO A 168 -18.72 3.68 2.63
N ILE A 169 -18.20 4.74 3.23
CA ILE A 169 -17.09 5.54 2.68
C ILE A 169 -15.81 5.01 3.31
N GLU A 170 -15.23 4.01 2.67
CA GLU A 170 -14.01 3.35 3.14
C GLU A 170 -12.83 3.73 2.26
N ILE A 171 -11.71 4.05 2.91
CA ILE A 171 -10.39 4.12 2.30
C ILE A 171 -9.60 2.93 2.81
N ARG A 172 -9.09 2.12 1.89
CA ARG A 172 -8.33 0.90 2.20
C ARG A 172 -6.86 1.10 1.87
N VAL A 173 -5.99 0.74 2.79
CA VAL A 173 -4.53 0.71 2.60
C VAL A 173 -4.10 -0.75 2.59
N ALA A 174 -3.62 -1.23 1.45
CA ALA A 174 -3.26 -2.63 1.25
C ALA A 174 -1.78 -2.80 0.88
N LEU A 175 -1.17 -3.88 1.38
CA LEU A 175 0.19 -4.30 1.06
C LEU A 175 0.13 -5.59 0.24
N HIS A 176 0.60 -5.53 -0.99
CA HIS A 176 0.65 -6.70 -1.88
C HIS A 176 1.99 -7.43 -1.84
N SER A 177 2.97 -6.93 -1.09
CA SER A 177 4.26 -7.58 -0.88
C SER A 177 4.49 -7.89 0.59
N ASP A 178 5.15 -9.02 0.87
CA ASP A 178 5.57 -9.38 2.21
C ASP A 178 6.91 -8.75 2.64
N ILE A 179 7.52 -7.92 1.79
CA ILE A 179 8.78 -7.20 2.09
C ILE A 179 8.67 -6.35 3.37
N TRP A 180 7.47 -5.91 3.74
CA TRP A 180 7.18 -5.09 4.93
C TRP A 180 7.27 -5.86 6.26
N PHE A 181 7.29 -7.19 6.22
CA PHE A 181 7.22 -8.03 7.41
C PHE A 181 8.62 -8.49 7.83
N PRO A 182 8.85 -8.67 9.14
CA PRO A 182 10.15 -9.13 9.64
C PRO A 182 10.48 -10.56 9.19
N TYR A 183 9.47 -11.38 8.89
CA TYR A 183 9.62 -12.76 8.45
C TYR A 183 8.72 -13.03 7.25
N VAL A 184 9.25 -13.73 6.25
CA VAL A 184 8.55 -14.04 4.99
C VAL A 184 8.65 -15.52 4.66
N PHE A 185 7.74 -16.05 3.86
CA PHE A 185 7.77 -17.47 3.45
C PHE A 185 8.95 -17.81 2.55
N GLY A 186 9.62 -16.81 2.00
CA GLY A 186 10.76 -17.04 1.14
C GLY A 186 10.39 -17.62 -0.20
N SER A 187 9.18 -17.37 -0.72
CA SER A 187 8.72 -17.97 -1.97
C SER A 187 9.57 -17.60 -3.20
N ALA A 188 10.41 -16.56 -3.11
CA ALA A 188 11.43 -16.24 -4.12
C ALA A 188 12.74 -17.05 -3.97
N HIS A 189 12.87 -17.85 -2.92
CA HIS A 189 14.05 -18.65 -2.61
C HIS A 189 14.00 -20.01 -3.35
N PRO A 190 15.12 -20.50 -3.95
CA PRO A 190 15.14 -21.82 -4.61
C PRO A 190 14.79 -23.01 -3.71
N LEU A 191 14.99 -22.84 -2.39
CA LEU A 191 14.64 -23.82 -1.36
C LEU A 191 13.28 -23.56 -0.69
N ALA A 192 12.45 -22.67 -1.23
CA ALA A 192 11.13 -22.41 -0.67
C ALA A 192 10.31 -23.70 -0.60
N ASP A 193 9.76 -23.99 0.58
CA ASP A 193 8.86 -25.14 0.80
C ASP A 193 7.49 -24.71 1.34
N HIS A 194 7.25 -23.39 1.42
CA HIS A 194 6.06 -22.76 1.98
C HIS A 194 5.72 -23.22 3.41
N ARG A 195 6.70 -23.74 4.14
CA ARG A 195 6.57 -24.19 5.53
C ARG A 195 7.48 -23.40 6.45
N ARG A 196 8.66 -23.03 5.94
CA ARG A 196 9.67 -22.28 6.68
C ARG A 196 9.53 -20.79 6.42
N TYR A 197 9.97 -20.02 7.41
CA TYR A 197 10.12 -18.58 7.29
C TYR A 197 11.59 -18.19 7.15
N PHE A 198 11.83 -17.07 6.48
CA PHE A 198 13.13 -16.46 6.26
C PHE A 198 13.18 -15.10 6.97
N ASP A 199 14.37 -14.72 7.43
CA ASP A 199 14.59 -13.44 8.08
C ASP A 199 14.63 -12.31 7.04
N ASN A 200 13.72 -11.36 7.16
CA ASN A 200 13.61 -10.18 6.31
C ASN A 200 13.76 -8.88 7.12
N ARG A 201 14.17 -8.97 8.39
CA ARG A 201 14.24 -7.82 9.31
C ARG A 201 15.15 -6.70 8.81
N GLU A 202 16.25 -7.02 8.12
CA GLU A 202 17.17 -6.00 7.59
C GLU A 202 16.48 -5.08 6.57
N LEU A 203 15.68 -5.63 5.65
CA LEU A 203 14.91 -4.82 4.70
C LEU A 203 13.74 -4.12 5.41
N ALA A 204 12.94 -4.88 6.18
CA ALA A 204 11.78 -4.35 6.87
C ALA A 204 12.13 -3.16 7.80
N ALA A 205 13.28 -3.20 8.48
CA ALA A 205 13.75 -2.12 9.34
C ALA A 205 13.96 -0.77 8.59
N LEU A 206 14.16 -0.79 7.27
CA LEU A 206 14.44 0.42 6.47
C LEU A 206 13.18 1.12 5.94
N HIS A 207 12.06 0.41 5.81
CA HIS A 207 10.84 0.98 5.23
C HIS A 207 9.60 0.81 6.11
N THR A 208 9.50 -0.23 6.92
CA THR A 208 8.35 -0.43 7.83
C THR A 208 8.16 0.69 8.86
N PRO A 209 9.20 1.33 9.43
CA PRO A 209 8.99 2.48 10.32
C PRO A 209 8.25 3.65 9.63
N ARG A 210 8.53 3.87 8.34
CA ARG A 210 7.86 4.90 7.51
C ARG A 210 6.41 4.52 7.23
N LEU A 211 6.16 3.26 6.88
CA LEU A 211 4.79 2.73 6.74
C LEU A 211 3.99 2.90 8.03
N ASN A 212 4.54 2.50 9.18
CA ASN A 212 3.85 2.64 10.46
C ASN A 212 3.62 4.12 10.84
N GLY A 213 4.55 5.01 10.48
CA GLY A 213 4.36 6.45 10.60
C GLY A 213 3.15 6.94 9.80
N PHE A 214 3.06 6.53 8.54
CA PHE A 214 1.94 6.83 7.67
C PHE A 214 0.61 6.28 8.21
N LEU A 215 0.56 4.99 8.58
CA LEU A 215 -0.66 4.36 9.10
C LEU A 215 -1.19 5.05 10.37
N ARG A 216 -0.29 5.49 11.27
CA ARG A 216 -0.68 6.28 12.45
C ARG A 216 -1.30 7.63 12.06
N ASP A 217 -0.76 8.31 11.06
CA ASP A 217 -1.32 9.57 10.57
C ASP A 217 -2.70 9.36 9.94
N VAL A 218 -2.88 8.30 9.14
CA VAL A 218 -4.19 7.92 8.58
C VAL A 218 -5.20 7.61 9.68
N ALA A 219 -4.78 6.85 10.70
CA ALA A 219 -5.62 6.57 11.87
C ALA A 219 -6.03 7.85 12.61
N ALA A 220 -5.10 8.80 12.78
CA ALA A 220 -5.37 10.08 13.42
C ALA A 220 -6.34 10.95 12.60
N VAL A 221 -6.16 11.04 11.28
CA VAL A 221 -7.10 11.72 10.37
C VAL A 221 -8.49 11.09 10.46
N THR A 222 -8.56 9.77 10.45
CA THR A 222 -9.81 9.01 10.56
C THR A 222 -10.52 9.28 11.88
N ALA A 223 -9.78 9.25 12.99
CA ALA A 223 -10.33 9.54 14.32
C ALA A 223 -10.80 11.00 14.46
N ALA A 224 -10.05 11.96 13.90
CA ALA A 224 -10.43 13.38 13.90
C ALA A 224 -11.72 13.63 13.11
N ALA A 225 -11.98 12.84 12.07
CA ALA A 225 -13.23 12.81 11.33
C ALA A 225 -14.37 12.04 12.03
N GLY A 226 -14.15 11.52 13.24
CA GLY A 226 -15.12 10.66 13.95
C GLY A 226 -15.35 9.29 13.29
N GLY A 227 -14.43 8.88 12.42
CA GLY A 227 -14.45 7.60 11.71
C GLY A 227 -13.92 6.44 12.55
N ARG A 228 -13.82 5.27 11.92
CA ARG A 228 -13.24 4.06 12.52
C ARG A 228 -12.04 3.59 11.73
N TRP A 229 -11.00 3.18 12.44
CA TRP A 229 -9.76 2.64 11.86
C TRP A 229 -9.51 1.24 12.39
N GLN A 230 -9.30 0.28 11.49
CA GLN A 230 -9.08 -1.12 11.87
C GLN A 230 -8.29 -1.88 10.81
N VAL A 231 -7.76 -3.04 11.19
CA VAL A 231 -7.29 -4.05 10.25
C VAL A 231 -8.50 -4.81 9.69
N ASP A 232 -8.54 -5.01 8.38
CA ASP A 232 -9.49 -5.91 7.75
C ASP A 232 -8.94 -7.35 7.80
N LEU A 233 -9.39 -8.11 8.79
CA LEU A 233 -8.92 -9.49 9.01
C LEU A 233 -9.41 -10.47 7.95
N GLU A 234 -10.46 -10.13 7.19
CA GLU A 234 -10.99 -10.98 6.11
C GLU A 234 -10.12 -10.87 4.85
N GLU A 235 -9.56 -9.69 4.59
CA GLU A 235 -8.65 -9.44 3.46
C GLU A 235 -7.16 -9.56 3.81
N THR A 236 -6.83 -9.71 5.10
CA THR A 236 -5.46 -9.89 5.58
C THR A 236 -5.10 -11.38 5.66
N GLY A 237 -4.05 -11.78 4.96
CA GLY A 237 -3.53 -13.16 4.98
C GLY A 237 -3.31 -13.66 6.41
N THR A 238 -3.81 -14.86 6.72
CA THR A 238 -3.90 -15.41 8.09
C THR A 238 -2.56 -15.38 8.84
N ASP A 239 -1.46 -15.65 8.14
CA ASP A 239 -0.13 -15.68 8.76
C ASP A 239 0.40 -14.31 9.15
N ALA A 240 0.08 -13.27 8.38
CA ALA A 240 0.54 -11.91 8.64
C ALA A 240 -0.11 -11.32 9.90
N GLN A 241 -1.32 -11.78 10.28
CA GLN A 241 -2.10 -11.27 11.41
C GLN A 241 -1.33 -11.24 12.73
N ARG A 242 -0.38 -12.16 12.93
CA ARG A 242 0.45 -12.23 14.14
C ARG A 242 1.45 -11.07 14.27
N TRP A 243 1.78 -10.40 13.17
CA TRP A 243 2.77 -9.32 13.10
C TRP A 243 2.15 -7.95 12.87
N LEU A 244 0.84 -7.82 12.97
CA LEU A 244 0.16 -6.56 12.67
C LEU A 244 -0.86 -6.20 13.73
N ASP A 245 -1.14 -4.91 13.82
CA ASP A 245 -2.27 -4.35 14.53
C ASP A 245 -2.72 -3.06 13.84
N ALA A 246 -3.66 -2.34 14.46
CA ALA A 246 -4.15 -1.07 13.94
C ALA A 246 -3.04 -0.01 13.77
N SER A 247 -1.90 -0.11 14.45
CA SER A 247 -0.79 0.85 14.32
C SER A 247 0.21 0.51 13.21
N GLY A 248 0.14 -0.70 12.63
CA GLY A 248 0.99 -1.15 11.53
C GLY A 248 1.63 -2.52 11.76
N VAL A 249 2.84 -2.71 11.25
CA VAL A 249 3.60 -3.96 11.32
C VAL A 249 4.60 -3.94 12.49
N ARG A 250 4.62 -5.01 13.29
CA ARG A 250 5.46 -5.19 14.49
C ARG A 250 6.79 -5.85 14.13
N LEU A 251 7.85 -5.05 14.04
CA LEU A 251 9.20 -5.54 13.71
C LEU A 251 9.84 -6.39 14.83
N GLU A 252 9.53 -6.10 16.10
CA GLU A 252 10.10 -6.79 17.27
C GLU A 252 9.40 -8.10 17.62
N SER A 253 8.64 -8.66 16.67
CA SER A 253 7.94 -9.92 16.89
C SER A 253 8.92 -11.08 16.99
N LEU A 254 8.61 -12.07 17.83
CA LEU A 254 9.40 -13.29 17.90
C LEU A 254 9.36 -14.04 16.56
N PRO A 255 10.44 -14.76 16.18
CA PRO A 255 10.41 -15.66 15.04
C PRO A 255 9.27 -16.68 15.20
N PRO A 256 8.57 -17.04 14.11
CA PRO A 256 7.56 -18.08 14.16
C PRO A 256 8.18 -19.44 14.54
N GLU A 257 7.41 -20.32 15.19
CA GLU A 257 7.91 -21.63 15.68
C GLU A 257 8.52 -22.52 14.58
N LEU A 258 8.11 -22.32 13.31
CA LEU A 258 8.63 -23.02 12.12
C LEU A 258 9.85 -22.33 11.50
N PHE A 259 10.74 -21.79 12.34
CA PHE A 259 12.00 -21.20 11.92
C PHE A 259 13.15 -22.20 12.20
N PRO A 260 13.60 -23.00 11.21
CA PRO A 260 14.72 -23.89 11.45
C PRO A 260 15.98 -23.06 11.70
N ALA A 261 16.75 -23.41 12.74
CA ALA A 261 18.02 -22.73 13.05
C ALA A 261 18.99 -22.72 11.86
N GLU A 262 18.88 -23.73 10.97
CA GLU A 262 19.63 -23.85 9.72
C GLU A 262 19.33 -22.73 8.71
N ALA A 263 18.15 -22.09 8.77
CA ALA A 263 17.82 -20.95 7.90
C ALA A 263 18.66 -19.70 8.22
N PHE A 264 19.23 -19.58 9.43
CA PHE A 264 20.20 -18.53 9.74
C PHE A 264 21.59 -18.83 9.14
N ALA A 265 21.91 -20.10 8.90
CA ALA A 265 23.26 -20.57 8.58
C ALA A 265 23.44 -21.02 7.12
N ALA A 266 22.36 -21.15 6.35
CA ALA A 266 22.42 -21.56 4.96
C ALA A 266 23.26 -20.55 4.16
N GLN A 267 24.45 -20.97 3.73
CA GLN A 267 25.24 -20.22 2.77
C GLN A 267 24.49 -20.22 1.44
N TRP A 268 24.31 -19.02 0.90
CA TRP A 268 23.75 -18.77 -0.41
C TRP A 268 24.77 -19.27 -1.45
N PHE A 269 24.48 -20.38 -2.11
CA PHE A 269 25.27 -20.91 -3.22
C PHE A 269 24.65 -20.50 -4.56
#